data_AF-W9TRX5-F1
#
_entry.id   AF-W9TRX5-F1
#
_cell.length_a   1.000
_cell.length_b   1.000
_cell.length_c   1.000
_cell.angle_alpha   90.00
_cell.angle_beta   90.00
_cell.angle_gamma   90.00
#
_symmetry.space_group_name_H-M   'P 1'
#
loop_
_entity.id
_entity.type
_entity.pdbx_description
1 polymer ?
#
loop_
_entity_poly.entity_id
_entity_poly.type
_entity_poly.pdbx_seq_one_letter_code
_entity_poly.pdbx_strand_id
1 'polypeptide(L)' 'MVVSTASGTAKAWRVHLNSVKVGTIDVLGVEAVVVEGSSPTEALLGMSFLGRVSWREEQGVLLLESKL' A
#
# COMPACT_ATOMS: atom_id res chain seq x y z
N MET A 1 6.43 12.03 -10.77
CA MET A 1 6.86 10.83 -11.52
C MET A 1 5.70 10.29 -12.35
N VAL A 2 5.94 9.32 -13.24
CA VAL A 2 4.88 8.58 -13.95
C VAL A 2 4.88 7.14 -13.45
N VAL A 3 3.69 6.56 -13.23
CA VAL A 3 3.50 5.18 -12.80
C VAL A 3 2.58 4.43 -13.77
N SER A 4 2.77 3.11 -13.87
CA SER A 4 1.86 2.23 -14.60
C SER A 4 0.77 1.71 -13.66
N THR A 5 -0.48 1.85 -14.07
CA THR A 5 -1.68 1.35 -13.39
C THR A 5 -2.50 0.48 -14.35
N ALA A 6 -3.57 -0.14 -13.86
CA ALA A 6 -4.47 -0.92 -14.70
C ALA A 6 -5.18 -0.06 -15.79
N SER A 7 -5.37 1.24 -15.53
CA SER A 7 -5.99 2.17 -16.48
C SER A 7 -4.98 2.81 -17.45
N GLY A 8 -3.71 2.40 -17.40
CA GLY A 8 -2.63 2.96 -18.20
C GLY A 8 -1.60 3.70 -17.36
N THR A 9 -0.93 4.69 -17.95
CA THR A 9 0.07 5.49 -17.21
C THR A 9 -0.56 6.73 -16.60
N ALA A 10 -0.12 7.10 -15.40
CA ALA A 10 -0.63 8.28 -14.68
C ALA A 10 0.53 9.06 -14.03
N LYS A 11 0.36 10.38 -13.90
CA LYS A 11 1.25 11.18 -13.06
C LYS A 11 1.04 10.83 -11.60
N ALA A 12 2.11 10.91 -10.83
CA ALA A 12 2.05 10.59 -9.42
C ALA A 12 3.16 11.27 -8.61
N TRP A 13 2.96 11.38 -7.31
CA TRP A 13 3.91 11.95 -6.37
C TRP A 13 4.35 10.89 -5.36
N ARG A 14 5.67 10.71 -5.23
CA ARG A 14 6.22 9.85 -4.19
C ARG A 14 6.16 10.59 -2.85
N VAL A 15 5.72 9.90 -1.81
CA VAL A 15 5.69 10.41 -0.45
C VAL A 15 6.30 9.37 0.50
N HIS A 16 6.89 9.86 1.59
CA HIS A 16 7.35 9.02 2.69
C HIS A 16 6.41 9.22 3.87
N LEU A 17 5.67 8.17 4.21
CA LEU A 17 4.76 8.17 5.35
C LEU A 17 5.55 7.76 6.61
N ASN A 18 5.46 8.56 7.67
CA ASN A 18 6.12 8.25 8.94
C ASN A 18 5.67 6.91 9.51
N SER A 19 4.38 6.59 9.36
CA SER A 19 3.78 5.34 9.79
C SER A 19 2.54 5.02 8.95
N VAL A 20 2.29 3.74 8.70
CA VAL A 20 1.01 3.22 8.18
C VAL A 20 0.48 2.21 9.19
N LYS A 21 -0.73 2.46 9.70
CA LYS A 21 -1.39 1.61 10.69
C LYS A 21 -2.59 0.90 10.06
N VAL A 22 -2.63 -0.42 10.19
CA VAL A 22 -3.76 -1.27 9.78
C VAL A 22 -4.17 -2.10 10.99
N GLY A 23 -5.30 -1.74 11.61
CA GLY A 23 -5.71 -2.33 12.88
C GLY A 23 -4.63 -2.13 13.96
N THR A 24 -4.13 -3.23 14.50
CA THR A 24 -3.07 -3.25 15.53
C THR A 24 -1.64 -3.22 14.96
N ILE A 25 -1.48 -3.39 13.64
CA ILE A 25 -0.17 -3.43 12.98
C ILE A 25 0.25 -2.00 12.63
N ASP A 26 1.47 -1.62 13.04
CA ASP A 26 2.08 -0.34 12.71
C ASP A 26 3.41 -0.55 11.99
N VAL A 27 3.51 -0.02 10.76
CA VAL A 27 4.73 -0.09 9.96
C VAL A 27 5.27 1.33 9.79
N LEU A 28 6.48 1.56 10.30
CA LEU A 28 7.15 2.84 10.24
C LEU A 28 7.87 3.05 8.90
N GLY A 29 7.99 4.31 8.45
CA GLY A 29 8.80 4.71 7.30
C GLY A 29 8.41 3.98 6.01
N VAL A 30 7.18 4.18 5.56
CA VAL A 30 6.61 3.50 4.38
C VAL A 30 6.67 4.43 3.17
N GLU A 31 7.27 3.95 2.09
CA GLU A 31 7.20 4.63 0.79
C GLU A 31 5.84 4.41 0.15
N ALA A 32 5.22 5.49 -0.30
CA ALA A 32 3.93 5.45 -0.99
C ALA A 32 3.92 6.40 -2.20
N VAL A 33 2.86 6.29 -2.99
CA VAL A 33 2.63 7.12 -4.17
C VAL A 33 1.19 7.62 -4.16
N VAL A 34 0.99 8.92 -4.37
CA VAL A 34 -0.31 9.54 -4.64
C VAL A 34 -0.46 9.67 -6.16
N VAL A 35 -1.47 9.04 -6.74
CA VAL A 35 -1.71 9.03 -8.19
C VAL A 35 -2.69 10.14 -8.57
N GLU A 36 -2.41 10.86 -9.65
CA GLU A 36 -3.33 11.84 -10.23
C GLU A 36 -4.51 11.13 -10.91
N GLY A 37 -5.73 11.53 -10.58
CA GLY A 37 -6.95 11.02 -11.22
C GLY A 37 -8.05 10.68 -10.22
N SER A 38 -9.08 9.98 -10.70
CA SER A 38 -10.23 9.53 -9.91
C SER A 38 -10.16 8.07 -9.45
N SER A 39 -9.09 7.35 -9.80
CA SER A 39 -8.87 5.94 -9.45
C SER A 39 -7.41 5.72 -9.02
N PRO A 40 -7.14 4.82 -8.05
CA PRO A 40 -8.14 4.08 -7.26
C PRO A 40 -8.90 5.00 -6.30
N THR A 41 -10.16 4.68 -6.03
CA THR A 41 -10.99 5.41 -5.05
C THR A 41 -10.62 5.07 -3.61
N GLU A 42 -10.09 3.86 -3.39
CA GLU A 42 -9.58 3.40 -2.11
C GLU A 42 -8.04 3.43 -2.07
N ALA A 43 -7.48 3.60 -0.87
CA ALA A 43 -6.06 3.42 -0.65
C ALA A 43 -5.66 1.95 -0.81
N LEU A 44 -4.64 1.67 -1.61
CA LEU A 44 -4.15 0.32 -1.84
C LEU A 44 -2.91 0.03 -0.99
N LEU A 45 -2.90 -1.12 -0.31
CA LEU A 45 -1.71 -1.62 0.37
C LEU A 45 -0.75 -2.24 -0.66
N GLY A 46 0.31 -1.51 -0.99
CA GLY A 46 1.36 -1.98 -1.89
C GLY A 46 2.45 -2.79 -1.17
N MET A 47 3.39 -3.31 -1.95
CA MET A 47 4.49 -4.14 -1.42
C MET A 47 5.42 -3.43 -0.43
N SER A 48 5.51 -2.09 -0.46
CA SER A 48 6.25 -1.32 0.56
C SER A 48 5.72 -1.53 1.98
N PHE A 49 4.42 -1.82 2.11
CA PHE A 49 3.79 -2.24 3.37
C PHE A 49 3.77 -3.77 3.50
N LEU A 50 3.21 -4.46 2.49
CA LEU A 50 2.97 -5.91 2.56
C LEU A 50 4.25 -6.74 2.71
N GLY A 51 5.40 -6.28 2.20
CA GLY A 51 6.68 -6.97 2.39
C GLY A 51 7.20 -6.93 3.84
N ARG A 52 6.75 -5.96 4.64
CA ARG A 52 7.16 -5.77 6.04
C ARG A 52 6.28 -6.49 7.05
N VAL A 53 5.18 -7.08 6.59
CA VAL A 53 4.28 -7.90 7.41
C VAL A 53 4.23 -9.32 6.86
N SER A 54 3.80 -10.27 7.68
CA SER A 54 3.40 -11.58 7.18
C SER A 54 1.98 -11.47 6.67
N TRP A 55 1.71 -12.04 5.52
CA TRP A 55 0.36 -12.05 4.97
C TRP A 55 0.08 -13.34 4.23
N ARG A 56 -1.18 -13.74 4.25
CA ARG A 56 -1.70 -14.85 3.47
C ARG A 56 -3.16 -14.60 3.12
N GLU A 57 -3.57 -15.21 2.02
CA GLU A 57 -4.97 -15.23 1.63
C GLU A 57 -5.54 -16.60 2.06
N GLU A 58 -6.66 -16.57 2.77
CA GLU A 58 -7.41 -17.76 3.17
C GLU A 58 -8.89 -17.55 2.83
N GLN A 59 -9.40 -18.30 1.85
CA GLN A 59 -10.83 -18.33 1.49
C GLN A 59 -11.45 -16.95 1.19
N GLY A 60 -10.72 -16.10 0.49
CA GLY A 60 -11.08 -14.73 0.14
C GLY A 60 -10.73 -13.68 1.19
N VAL A 61 -10.13 -14.08 2.31
CA VAL A 61 -9.76 -13.18 3.41
C VAL A 61 -8.25 -12.95 3.42
N LEU A 62 -7.84 -11.68 3.39
CA LEU A 62 -6.45 -11.31 3.60
C LEU A 62 -6.16 -11.25 5.10
N LEU A 63 -5.35 -12.19 5.59
CA LEU A 63 -4.84 -12.19 6.95
C LEU A 63 -3.49 -11.48 6.98
N LEU A 64 -3.37 -10.50 7.87
CA LEU A 64 -2.14 -9.75 8.12
C LEU A 64 -1.65 -10.01 9.54
N GLU A 65 -0.37 -10.28 9.68
CA GLU A 65 0.30 -10.51 10.97
C GLU A 65 1.58 -9.69 11.03
N SER A 66 1.82 -9.03 12.16
CA SER A 66 3.09 -8.35 12.38
C SER A 66 4.23 -9.36 12.46
N LYS A 67 5.34 -9.08 11.77
CA LYS A 67 6.62 -9.76 11.99
C LYS A 67 7.24 -9.17 13.26
N LEU A 68 6.78 -9.61 14.42
CA LEU A 68 7.51 -9.41 15.68
C LEU A 68 8.62 -10.45 15.78
#